data_AF-K2CGM0-F1
#
_entry.id   AF-K2CGM0-F1
#
_cell.length_a   1.000
_cell.length_b   1.000
_cell.length_c   1.000
_cell.angle_alpha   90.00
_cell.angle_beta   90.00
_cell.angle_gamma   90.00
#
_symmetry.space_group_name_H-M   'P 1'
#
loop_
_entity.id
_entity.type
_entity.pdbx_description
1 polymer ?
#
loop_
_entity_poly.entity_id
_entity_poly.type
_entity_poly.pdbx_seq_one_letter_code
_entity_poly.pdbx_strand_id
1 'polypeptide(L)'
;MKSIKTAIAEAKFKDRPKNISKEFQMYGVYLAESLQDTKHYSLYMKLAKNYNRAILEEALNYTKGYTAAKSKARVFMWRLGQLRKETHNLENIR
;
A
#
# COMPACT_ATOMS: atom_id res chain seq x y z
N MET A 1 7.29 27.71 -14.69
CA MET A 1 8.33 26.66 -14.47
C MET A 1 7.84 25.69 -13.41
N LYS A 2 8.09 24.39 -13.55
CA LYS A 2 7.81 23.42 -12.47
C LYS A 2 8.79 23.64 -11.31
N SER A 3 8.36 23.41 -10.07
CA SER A 3 9.23 23.45 -8.90
C SER A 3 10.27 22.32 -8.95
N ILE A 4 11.50 22.60 -8.49
CA ILE A 4 12.60 21.62 -8.37
C ILE A 4 12.15 20.39 -7.56
N LYS A 5 11.38 20.61 -6.49
CA LYS A 5 10.81 19.53 -5.66
C LYS A 5 9.95 18.58 -6.48
N THR A 6 9.13 19.12 -7.38
CA THR A 6 8.25 18.34 -8.26
C THR A 6 9.06 17.56 -9.29
N ALA A 7 10.09 18.18 -9.88
CA ALA A 7 10.96 17.52 -10.84
C ALA A 7 11.72 16.33 -10.24
N ILE A 8 12.25 16.48 -9.02
CA ILE A 8 12.94 15.38 -8.30
C ILE A 8 11.97 14.22 -8.01
N ALA A 9 10.74 14.52 -7.61
CA ALA A 9 9.73 13.49 -7.34
C ALA A 9 9.32 12.74 -8.62
N GLU A 10 9.14 13.44 -9.74
CA GLU A 10 8.84 12.84 -11.05
C GLU A 10 9.98 11.91 -11.52
N ALA A 11 11.24 12.27 -11.26
CA ALA A 11 12.40 11.44 -11.60
C ALA A 11 12.49 10.17 -10.75
N LYS A 12 12.16 10.25 -9.45
CA LYS A 12 12.24 9.11 -8.52
C LYS A 12 11.14 8.08 -8.76
N PHE A 13 9.93 8.53 -9.09
CA PHE A 13 8.75 7.65 -9.26
C PHE A 13 8.01 8.00 -10.55
N LYS A 14 8.50 7.45 -11.66
CA LYS A 14 7.97 7.71 -13.02
C LYS A 14 6.46 7.43 -13.14
N ASP A 15 5.99 6.33 -12.55
CA ASP A 15 4.61 5.86 -12.68
C ASP A 15 3.68 6.42 -11.58
N ARG A 16 4.17 7.37 -10.77
CA ARG A 16 3.40 7.93 -9.67
C ARG A 16 2.17 8.69 -10.19
N PRO A 17 0.97 8.39 -9.67
CA PRO A 17 -0.24 9.06 -10.12
C PRO A 17 -0.22 10.54 -9.74
N LYS A 18 -0.60 11.40 -10.69
CA LYS A 18 -0.62 12.87 -10.54
C LYS A 18 -1.89 13.40 -9.90
N ASN A 19 -3.01 12.70 -10.10
CA ASN A 19 -4.33 13.13 -9.65
C ASN A 19 -4.70 12.47 -8.32
N ILE A 20 -4.11 12.96 -7.23
CA ILE A 20 -4.39 12.47 -5.88
C ILE A 20 -5.19 13.54 -5.14
N SER A 21 -6.44 13.24 -4.82
CA SER A 21 -7.35 14.19 -4.14
C SER A 21 -8.03 13.60 -2.90
N LYS A 22 -8.03 12.27 -2.76
CA LYS A 22 -8.64 11.55 -1.64
C LYS A 22 -7.59 10.90 -0.76
N GLU A 23 -7.92 10.77 0.52
CA GLU A 23 -7.07 10.16 1.54
C GLU A 23 -6.65 8.74 1.14
N PHE A 24 -7.61 7.88 0.77
CA PHE A 24 -7.31 6.50 0.34
C PHE A 24 -6.38 6.43 -0.88
N GLN A 25 -6.39 7.45 -1.76
CA GLN A 25 -5.47 7.51 -2.89
C GLN A 25 -4.05 7.84 -2.42
N MET A 26 -3.90 8.82 -1.52
CA MET A 26 -2.62 9.13 -0.88
C MET A 26 -2.07 7.90 -0.14
N TYR A 27 -2.94 7.21 0.60
CA TYR A 27 -2.54 6.01 1.34
C TYR A 27 -2.16 4.85 0.41
N GLY A 28 -2.89 4.63 -0.69
CA GLY A 28 -2.50 3.66 -1.72
C GLY A 28 -1.13 3.95 -2.34
N VAL A 29 -0.81 5.22 -2.59
CA VAL A 29 0.53 5.64 -3.05
C VAL A 29 1.59 5.35 -2.00
N TYR A 30 1.31 5.68 -0.75
CA TYR A 30 2.21 5.39 0.37
C TYR A 30 2.49 3.89 0.52
N LEU A 31 1.48 3.03 0.37
CA LEU A 31 1.65 1.57 0.41
C LEU A 31 2.57 1.08 -0.71
N ALA A 32 2.31 1.49 -1.96
CA ALA A 32 3.12 1.10 -3.11
C ALA A 32 4.59 1.52 -2.96
N GLU A 33 4.84 2.75 -2.52
CA GLU A 33 6.19 3.27 -2.29
C GLU A 33 6.89 2.54 -1.12
N SER A 34 6.18 2.29 -0.03
CA SER A 34 6.72 1.58 1.14
C SER A 34 7.09 0.13 0.81
N LEU A 35 6.33 -0.51 -0.07
CA LEU A 35 6.54 -1.89 -0.52
C LEU A 35 7.49 -1.99 -1.72
N GLN A 36 7.99 -0.85 -2.21
CA GLN A 36 8.84 -0.75 -3.41
C GLN A 36 8.18 -1.36 -4.66
N ASP A 37 6.85 -1.25 -4.76
CA ASP A 37 6.04 -1.82 -5.82
C ASP A 37 5.25 -0.73 -6.57
N THR A 38 6.01 0.26 -7.06
CA THR A 38 5.51 1.49 -7.68
C THR A 38 4.88 1.27 -9.06
N LYS A 39 5.05 0.08 -9.66
CA LYS A 39 4.34 -0.29 -10.90
C LYS A 39 2.85 -0.56 -10.68
N HIS A 40 2.43 -0.83 -9.44
CA HIS A 40 1.08 -1.28 -9.11
C HIS A 40 0.31 -0.28 -8.22
N TYR A 41 0.54 1.03 -8.35
CA TYR A 41 -0.18 2.06 -7.58
C TYR A 41 -1.70 1.88 -7.57
N SER A 42 -2.30 1.57 -8.73
CA SER A 42 -3.74 1.36 -8.86
C SER A 42 -4.27 0.21 -8.00
N LEU A 43 -3.49 -0.86 -7.85
CA LEU A 43 -3.82 -1.98 -6.97
C LEU A 43 -3.91 -1.53 -5.52
N TYR A 44 -2.88 -0.84 -5.02
CA TYR A 44 -2.84 -0.39 -3.62
C TYR A 44 -3.89 0.67 -3.32
N MET A 45 -4.21 1.55 -4.28
CA MET A 45 -5.35 2.47 -4.15
C MET A 45 -6.68 1.73 -4.04
N LYS A 46 -6.88 0.68 -4.84
CA LYS A 46 -8.09 -0.15 -4.76
C LYS A 46 -8.17 -0.87 -3.41
N LEU A 47 -7.05 -1.36 -2.89
CA LEU A 47 -7.01 -1.94 -1.54
C LEU A 47 -7.38 -0.90 -0.48
N ALA A 48 -6.75 0.28 -0.50
CA ALA A 48 -7.02 1.37 0.42
C ALA A 48 -8.47 1.89 0.36
N LYS A 49 -9.10 1.83 -0.82
CA LYS A 49 -10.50 2.20 -1.00
C LYS A 49 -11.47 1.17 -0.40
N ASN A 50 -11.12 -0.11 -0.46
CA ASN A 50 -12.04 -1.22 -0.16
C ASN A 50 -11.85 -1.83 1.22
N TYR A 51 -10.67 -1.68 1.83
CA TYR A 51 -10.35 -2.28 3.12
C TYR A 51 -10.13 -1.21 4.18
N ASN A 52 -10.46 -1.55 5.43
CA ASN A 52 -10.17 -0.69 6.57
C ASN A 52 -8.66 -0.45 6.66
N ARG A 53 -8.29 0.82 6.82
CA ARG A 53 -6.91 1.27 6.97
C ARG A 53 -6.16 0.49 8.04
N ALA A 54 -6.79 0.17 9.18
CA ALA A 54 -6.15 -0.55 10.27
C ALA A 54 -5.59 -1.91 9.83
N ILE A 55 -6.35 -2.67 9.03
CA ILE A 55 -5.92 -3.98 8.50
C ILE A 55 -4.73 -3.82 7.55
N LEU A 56 -4.76 -2.79 6.70
CA LEU A 56 -3.67 -2.49 5.76
C LEU A 56 -2.40 -2.03 6.50
N GLU A 57 -2.55 -1.21 7.55
CA GLU A 57 -1.43 -0.76 8.38
C GLU A 57 -0.80 -1.92 9.14
N GLU A 58 -1.60 -2.85 9.68
CA GLU A 58 -1.09 -4.05 10.32
C GLU A 58 -0.30 -4.93 9.33
N ALA A 59 -0.84 -5.19 8.14
CA ALA A 59 -0.14 -5.93 7.09
C ALA A 59 1.17 -5.25 6.68
N LEU A 60 1.18 -3.93 6.58
CA LEU A 60 2.39 -3.16 6.26
C LEU A 60 3.42 -3.26 7.39
N ASN A 61 3.00 -3.09 8.65
CA ASN A 61 3.88 -3.19 9.81
C ASN A 61 4.53 -4.57 9.92
N TYR A 62 3.76 -5.63 9.72
CA TYR A 62 4.29 -6.99 9.63
C TYR A 62 5.38 -7.12 8.55
N THR A 63 5.12 -6.54 7.37
CA THR A 63 6.06 -6.59 6.23
C THR A 63 7.38 -5.88 6.52
N LYS A 64 7.41 -4.88 7.41
CA LYS A 64 8.66 -4.18 7.80
C LYS A 64 9.69 -5.10 8.46
N GLY A 65 9.24 -6.18 9.11
CA GLY A 65 10.14 -7.21 9.68
C GLY A 65 10.91 -8.01 8.61
N TYR A 66 10.47 -7.96 7.36
CA TYR A 66 11.04 -8.74 6.25
C TYR A 66 11.99 -7.90 5.40
N THR A 67 13.13 -7.52 5.98
CA THR A 67 14.13 -6.66 5.32
C THR A 67 14.78 -7.31 4.11
N ALA A 68 15.05 -8.62 4.16
CA ALA A 68 15.71 -9.40 3.11
C ALA A 68 14.72 -10.06 2.11
N ALA A 69 13.42 -9.77 2.19
CA ALA A 69 12.44 -10.40 1.30
C ALA A 69 12.65 -9.99 -0.16
N LYS A 70 12.66 -10.98 -1.05
CA LYS A 70 12.73 -10.77 -2.52
C LYS A 70 11.61 -9.87 -3.05
N SER A 71 10.46 -9.85 -2.37
CA SER A 71 9.34 -8.95 -2.70
C SER A 71 8.51 -8.68 -1.47
N LYS A 72 8.62 -7.47 -0.93
CA LYS A 72 7.81 -6.99 0.19
C LYS A 72 6.32 -6.97 -0.16
N ALA A 73 5.97 -6.63 -1.41
CA ALA A 73 4.61 -6.71 -1.91
C ALA A 73 3.97 -8.08 -1.72
N ARG A 74 4.68 -9.18 -2.02
CA ARG A 74 4.13 -10.54 -1.82
C ARG A 74 3.91 -10.87 -0.34
N VAL A 75 4.83 -10.49 0.54
CA VAL A 75 4.69 -10.67 1.99
C VAL A 75 3.48 -9.90 2.51
N PHE A 76 3.33 -8.65 2.07
CA PHE A 76 2.19 -7.80 2.39
C PHE A 76 0.86 -8.43 1.95
N MET A 77 0.76 -8.85 0.68
CA MET A 77 -0.45 -9.47 0.14
C MET A 77 -0.82 -10.76 0.88
N TRP A 78 0.19 -11.58 1.20
CA TRP A 78 -0.02 -12.80 1.97
C TRP A 78 -0.54 -12.50 3.37
N ARG A 79 0.07 -11.56 4.11
CA ARG A 79 -0.38 -11.19 5.47
C ARG A 79 -1.77 -10.55 5.44
N LEU A 80 -2.03 -9.65 4.50
CA LEU A 80 -3.35 -9.06 4.30
C LEU A 80 -4.42 -10.15 4.07
N GLY A 81 -4.09 -11.20 3.32
CA GLY A 81 -4.95 -12.36 3.14
C GLY A 81 -5.28 -13.10 4.45
N GLN A 82 -4.31 -13.25 5.36
CA GLN A 82 -4.53 -13.86 6.67
C GLN A 82 -5.44 -13.00 7.56
N LEU A 83 -5.13 -11.71 7.69
CA LEU A 83 -5.91 -10.78 8.51
C LEU A 83 -7.37 -10.70 8.11
N ARG A 84 -7.65 -10.77 6.80
CA ARG A 84 -9.02 -10.80 6.28
C ARG A 84 -9.77 -12.06 6.68
N LYS A 85 -9.10 -13.22 6.66
CA LYS A 85 -9.70 -14.49 7.11
C LYS A 85 -9.96 -14.46 8.61
N GLU A 86 -9.00 -13.96 9.39
CA GLU A 86 -9.12 -13.80 10.84
C GLU A 86 -10.31 -12.89 11.19
N THR A 87 -10.43 -11.74 10.51
CA THR A 87 -11.55 -10.79 10.72
C THR A 87 -12.90 -11.43 10.39
N HIS A 88 -13.00 -12.13 9.26
CA HIS A 88 -14.23 -12.81 8.87
C HIS A 88 -14.62 -13.91 9.88
N ASN A 89 -13.65 -14.68 10.37
CA ASN A 89 -13.91 -15.70 11.38
C ASN A 89 -14.40 -15.09 12.70
N LEU A 90 -13.84 -13.95 13.11
CA LEU A 90 -14.28 -13.24 14.33
C LEU A 90 -15.71 -12.70 14.23
N GLU A 91 -16.14 -12.25 13.05
CA GLU A 91 -17.53 -11.83 12.82
C GLU A 91 -18.51 -13.01 12.89
N ASN A 92 -18.11 -14.20 12.47
CA ASN A 92 -18.96 -15.40 12.50
C ASN A 92 -19.11 -16.05 13.89
N ILE A 93 -18.29 -15.64 14.88
CA ILE A 93 -18.31 -16.18 16.25
C ILE A 93 -19.12 -15.26 17.21
N ARG A 94 -19.41 -14.03 16.78
CA ARG A 94 -20.19 -13.03 17.55
C ARG A 94 -21.67 -13.13 17.25
#